data_AF-A0A957ZIC0-F1
#
_entry.id   AF-A0A957ZIC0-F1
#
_cell.length_a   1.000
_cell.length_b   1.000
_cell.length_c   1.000
_cell.angle_alpha   90.00
_cell.angle_beta   90.00
_cell.angle_gamma   90.00
#
_symmetry.space_group_name_H-M   'P 1'
#
loop_
_entity.id
_entity.type
_entity.pdbx_description
1 polymer ?
#
loop_
_entity_poly.entity_id
_entity_poly.type
_entity_poly.pdbx_seq_one_letter_code
_entity_poly.pdbx_strand_id
1 'polypeptide(L)'
;DQLPSVGAGNVLKDVIAALEDRDAAIERLGDWRLSSQSAVIRLQTIFRQAAGSYIITNAHRINAGEMPVIDNDTEGDFFVFRTEQPERAAELCVELVTERIPRRFGIAPEEIQVLAPMHRGVVGVAALNDALQKALNPPAANRAERSIGNRIYRVGDRVMQVRNNYDKDVYNGDMGRITALDPIMHQ
;
A
#
# COMPACT_ATOMS: atom_id res chain seq x y z
N ASP A 1 -5.94 -1.96 -13.10
CA ASP A 1 -6.42 -3.25 -12.58
C ASP A 1 -5.95 -3.52 -11.17
N GLN A 2 -6.67 -4.36 -10.44
CA GLN A 2 -6.29 -4.82 -9.10
C GLN A 2 -5.35 -6.02 -9.18
N LEU A 3 -4.58 -6.26 -8.12
CA LEU A 3 -3.82 -7.49 -7.97
C LEU A 3 -4.75 -8.72 -7.99
N PRO A 4 -4.30 -9.87 -8.51
CA PRO A 4 -5.08 -11.09 -8.48
C PRO A 4 -5.34 -11.54 -7.04
N SER A 5 -6.38 -12.36 -6.86
CA SER A 5 -6.68 -13.02 -5.60
C SER A 5 -5.46 -13.73 -5.02
N VAL A 6 -5.36 -13.75 -3.68
CA VAL A 6 -4.32 -14.50 -2.98
C VAL A 6 -4.55 -16.03 -3.08
N GLY A 7 -5.81 -16.46 -3.19
CA GLY A 7 -6.20 -17.84 -3.43
C GLY A 7 -6.27 -18.19 -4.93
N ALA A 8 -6.44 -19.48 -5.24
CA ALA A 8 -6.57 -19.94 -6.63
C ALA A 8 -7.81 -19.34 -7.32
N GLY A 9 -7.63 -18.85 -8.55
CA GLY A 9 -8.69 -18.32 -9.40
C GLY A 9 -8.80 -16.79 -9.40
N ASN A 10 -9.42 -16.23 -10.44
CA ASN A 10 -9.62 -14.78 -10.59
C ASN A 10 -11.05 -14.45 -11.00
N VAL A 11 -11.99 -14.82 -10.13
CA VAL A 11 -13.44 -14.83 -10.40
C VAL A 11 -13.94 -13.54 -11.05
N LEU A 12 -13.58 -12.37 -10.52
CA LEU A 12 -14.05 -11.10 -11.08
C LEU A 12 -13.57 -10.89 -12.52
N LYS A 13 -12.28 -11.16 -12.78
CA LYS A 13 -11.70 -11.06 -14.12
C LYS A 13 -12.35 -12.05 -15.08
N ASP A 14 -12.53 -13.28 -14.63
CA ASP A 14 -13.10 -14.36 -15.43
C ASP A 14 -14.57 -14.07 -15.78
N VAL A 15 -15.35 -13.53 -14.83
CA VAL A 15 -16.73 -13.07 -15.06
C VAL A 15 -16.77 -11.91 -16.05
N ILE A 16 -15.91 -10.92 -15.90
CA ILE A 16 -15.84 -9.78 -16.83
C ILE A 16 -15.54 -10.28 -18.25
N ALA A 17 -14.52 -11.12 -18.41
CA ALA A 17 -14.13 -11.67 -19.71
C ALA A 17 -15.27 -12.47 -20.36
N ALA A 18 -15.93 -13.35 -19.60
CA ALA A 18 -17.03 -14.16 -20.12
C ALA A 18 -18.23 -13.31 -20.58
N LEU A 19 -18.53 -12.21 -19.88
CA LEU A 19 -19.60 -11.29 -20.26
C LEU A 19 -19.23 -10.46 -21.49
N GLU A 20 -18.00 -9.96 -21.58
CA GLU A 20 -17.50 -9.21 -22.73
C GLU A 20 -17.44 -10.09 -24.00
N ASP A 21 -16.98 -11.33 -23.88
CA ASP A 21 -16.95 -12.30 -25.00
C ASP A 21 -18.36 -12.63 -25.50
N ARG A 22 -19.33 -12.77 -24.59
CA ARG A 22 -20.74 -12.98 -24.95
C ARG A 22 -21.31 -11.78 -25.69
N ASP A 23 -21.07 -10.57 -25.20
CA ASP A 23 -21.62 -9.35 -25.79
C ASP A 23 -21.04 -9.14 -27.20
N ALA A 24 -19.74 -9.42 -27.40
CA ALA A 24 -19.11 -9.44 -28.72
C ALA A 24 -19.72 -10.52 -29.65
N ALA A 25 -20.07 -11.70 -29.12
CA ALA A 25 -20.73 -12.74 -29.90
C ALA A 25 -22.15 -12.36 -30.33
N ILE A 26 -22.92 -11.69 -29.47
CA ILE A 26 -24.26 -11.17 -29.81
C ILE A 26 -24.16 -10.18 -30.97
N GLU A 27 -23.21 -9.24 -30.91
CA GLU A 27 -23.00 -8.24 -31.96
C GLU A 27 -22.60 -8.90 -33.29
N ARG A 28 -21.70 -9.90 -33.24
CA ARG A 28 -21.22 -10.61 -34.44
C ARG A 28 -22.29 -11.49 -35.09
N LEU A 29 -23.15 -12.14 -34.30
CA LEU A 29 -24.12 -13.14 -34.78
C LEU A 29 -25.53 -12.56 -34.99
N GLY A 30 -25.83 -11.40 -34.40
CA GLY A 30 -27.17 -10.80 -34.40
C GLY A 30 -28.21 -11.59 -33.61
N ASP A 31 -27.81 -12.62 -32.84
CA ASP A 31 -28.72 -13.45 -32.06
C ASP A 31 -28.91 -12.88 -30.65
N TRP A 32 -29.88 -11.97 -30.54
CA TRP A 32 -30.27 -11.34 -29.28
C TRP A 32 -30.80 -12.32 -28.23
N ARG A 33 -31.09 -13.58 -28.59
CA ARG A 33 -31.49 -14.62 -27.61
C ARG A 33 -30.38 -15.00 -26.65
N LEU A 34 -29.13 -14.69 -26.99
CA LEU A 34 -27.97 -14.87 -26.11
C LEU A 34 -27.85 -13.74 -25.06
N SER A 35 -28.68 -12.69 -25.16
CA SER A 35 -28.71 -11.60 -24.19
C SER A 35 -29.19 -12.08 -22.82
N SER A 36 -28.53 -11.62 -21.76
CA SER A 36 -28.94 -11.90 -20.37
C SER A 36 -29.08 -10.60 -19.58
N GLN A 37 -29.62 -10.68 -18.36
CA GLN A 37 -29.79 -9.53 -17.46
C GLN A 37 -28.49 -9.02 -16.82
N SER A 38 -27.34 -9.56 -17.20
CA SER A 38 -26.02 -9.19 -16.65
C SER A 38 -25.23 -8.35 -17.64
N ALA A 39 -24.55 -7.31 -17.17
CA ALA A 39 -23.73 -6.41 -17.97
C ALA A 39 -22.45 -6.02 -17.23
N VAL A 40 -21.40 -5.72 -17.98
CA VAL A 40 -20.17 -5.11 -17.46
C VAL A 40 -20.22 -3.62 -17.73
N ILE A 41 -20.08 -2.81 -16.69
CA ILE A 41 -19.96 -1.35 -16.80
C ILE A 41 -18.58 -0.95 -16.30
N ARG A 42 -17.74 -0.41 -17.18
CA ARG A 42 -16.39 0.09 -16.82
C ARG A 42 -16.44 1.58 -16.53
N LEU A 43 -16.20 1.94 -15.28
CA LEU A 43 -16.08 3.34 -14.88
C LEU A 43 -14.70 3.87 -15.29
N GLN A 44 -14.66 4.80 -16.26
CA GLN A 44 -13.41 5.35 -16.80
C GLN A 44 -13.07 6.74 -16.22
N THR A 45 -14.05 7.43 -15.64
CA THR A 45 -13.89 8.79 -15.13
C THR A 45 -13.53 8.79 -13.65
N ILE A 46 -12.40 9.38 -13.31
CA ILE A 46 -11.98 9.60 -11.92
C ILE A 46 -12.38 11.02 -11.51
N PHE A 47 -13.28 11.12 -10.53
CA PHE A 47 -13.79 12.41 -10.03
C PHE A 47 -12.96 12.99 -8.87
N ARG A 48 -11.94 12.27 -8.40
CA ARG A 48 -11.10 12.69 -7.26
C ARG A 48 -9.85 13.44 -7.76
N GLN A 49 -9.80 14.73 -7.41
CA GLN A 49 -8.70 15.71 -7.48
C GLN A 49 -7.98 15.94 -8.84
N ALA A 50 -8.05 17.22 -9.28
CA ALA A 50 -7.34 17.96 -10.34
C ALA A 50 -6.83 17.21 -11.59
N ALA A 51 -7.33 17.64 -12.77
CA ALA A 51 -6.65 17.42 -14.03
C ALA A 51 -5.16 17.82 -13.88
N GLY A 52 -4.24 16.86 -14.05
CA GLY A 52 -2.79 17.08 -13.90
C GLY A 52 -2.06 16.19 -12.89
N SER A 53 -2.74 15.34 -12.10
CA SER A 53 -2.06 14.38 -11.21
C SER A 53 -1.23 13.36 -11.99
N TYR A 54 0.07 13.28 -11.69
CA TYR A 54 0.95 12.25 -12.26
C TYR A 54 0.68 10.89 -11.63
N ILE A 55 0.19 10.80 -10.38
CA ILE A 55 -0.23 9.53 -9.78
C ILE A 55 -1.31 8.86 -10.64
N ILE A 56 -2.36 9.60 -11.00
CA ILE A 56 -3.47 9.08 -11.81
C ILE A 56 -2.98 8.74 -13.22
N THR A 57 -2.26 9.68 -13.84
CA THR A 57 -1.74 9.52 -15.20
C THR A 57 -0.83 8.28 -15.30
N ASN A 58 0.09 8.10 -14.35
CA ASN A 58 1.01 6.97 -14.33
C ASN A 58 0.33 5.65 -14.00
N ALA A 59 -0.74 5.64 -13.18
CA ALA A 59 -1.54 4.45 -12.98
C ALA A 59 -2.20 3.95 -14.28
N HIS A 60 -2.74 4.86 -15.12
CA HIS A 60 -3.26 4.49 -16.43
C HIS A 60 -2.17 3.97 -17.37
N ARG A 61 -1.01 4.64 -17.42
CA ARG A 61 0.14 4.23 -18.24
C ARG A 61 0.61 2.82 -17.87
N ILE A 62 0.81 2.54 -16.59
CA ILE A 62 1.22 1.21 -16.11
C ILE A 62 0.20 0.13 -16.50
N ASN A 63 -1.10 0.41 -16.34
CA ASN A 63 -2.15 -0.54 -16.76
C ASN A 63 -2.16 -0.77 -18.29
N ALA A 64 -1.74 0.22 -19.08
CA ALA A 64 -1.59 0.10 -20.53
C ALA A 64 -0.25 -0.52 -20.97
N GLY A 65 0.64 -0.88 -20.04
CA GLY A 65 1.99 -1.37 -20.34
C GLY A 65 2.96 -0.27 -20.78
N GLU A 66 2.60 1.00 -20.57
CA GLU A 66 3.43 2.16 -20.87
C GLU A 66 4.27 2.56 -19.65
N MET A 67 5.49 3.04 -19.90
CA MET A 67 6.37 3.54 -18.84
C MET A 67 5.78 4.81 -18.20
N PRO A 68 5.83 4.95 -16.86
CA PRO A 68 5.37 6.17 -16.19
C PRO A 68 6.20 7.38 -16.60
N VAL A 69 5.58 8.55 -16.60
CA VAL A 69 6.28 9.84 -16.68
C VAL A 69 6.98 10.06 -15.34
N ILE A 70 8.29 10.25 -15.40
CA ILE A 70 9.19 10.36 -14.23
C ILE A 70 9.95 11.67 -14.22
N ASP A 71 9.33 12.70 -14.79
CA ASP A 71 9.81 14.06 -14.73
C ASP A 71 9.50 14.49 -13.30
N ASN A 72 10.51 14.45 -12.42
CA ASN A 72 10.40 14.84 -11.00
C ASN A 72 10.13 16.36 -10.87
N ASP A 73 9.07 16.82 -11.53
CA ASP A 73 8.68 18.22 -11.59
C ASP A 73 8.30 18.71 -10.19
N THR A 74 8.68 19.94 -9.92
CA THR A 74 8.51 20.61 -8.64
C THR A 74 7.06 20.90 -8.28
N GLU A 75 6.10 20.67 -9.17
CA GLU A 75 4.66 20.83 -8.92
C GLU A 75 3.89 19.49 -8.91
N GLY A 76 4.56 18.37 -9.23
CA GLY A 76 3.93 17.05 -9.30
C GLY A 76 3.65 16.39 -7.94
N ASP A 77 2.87 15.31 -7.99
CA ASP A 77 2.54 14.41 -6.87
C ASP A 77 3.17 13.01 -7.00
N PHE A 78 3.93 12.75 -8.07
CA PHE A 78 4.61 11.49 -8.34
C PHE A 78 6.11 11.72 -8.50
N PHE A 79 6.91 11.03 -7.68
CA PHE A 79 8.37 11.18 -7.67
C PHE A 79 9.03 9.82 -7.75
N VAL A 80 10.10 9.73 -8.54
CA VAL A 80 10.93 8.54 -8.65
C VAL A 80 12.36 8.87 -8.27
N PHE A 81 12.81 8.23 -7.20
CA PHE A 81 14.20 8.28 -6.76
C PHE A 81 14.89 6.97 -7.16
N ARG A 82 15.89 7.06 -8.04
CA ARG A 82 16.65 5.90 -8.51
C ARG A 82 17.94 5.78 -7.72
N THR A 83 18.24 4.57 -7.27
CA THR A 83 19.52 4.23 -6.69
C THR A 83 19.83 2.76 -6.97
N GLU A 84 21.10 2.45 -7.19
CA GLU A 84 21.58 1.09 -7.40
C GLU A 84 21.99 0.41 -6.08
N GLN A 85 22.06 1.17 -4.99
CA GLN A 85 22.49 0.69 -3.66
C GLN A 85 21.28 0.51 -2.73
N PRO A 86 20.97 -0.72 -2.29
CA PRO A 86 19.85 -0.99 -1.39
C PRO A 86 19.94 -0.21 -0.06
N GLU A 87 21.14 -0.03 0.48
CA GLU A 87 21.38 0.71 1.72
C GLU A 87 20.98 2.17 1.56
N ARG A 88 21.38 2.79 0.44
CA ARG A 88 21.00 4.17 0.12
C ARG A 88 19.50 4.31 -0.09
N ALA A 89 18.84 3.31 -0.67
CA ALA A 89 17.39 3.30 -0.81
C ALA A 89 16.68 3.29 0.55
N ALA A 90 17.16 2.50 1.51
CA ALA A 90 16.60 2.44 2.86
C ALA A 90 16.77 3.77 3.60
N GLU A 91 17.96 4.37 3.55
CA GLU A 91 18.22 5.71 4.10
C GLU A 91 17.29 6.76 3.50
N LEU A 92 17.16 6.78 2.18
CA LEU A 92 16.31 7.71 1.48
C LEU A 92 14.83 7.52 1.84
N CYS A 93 14.38 6.27 2.03
CA CYS A 93 13.04 5.98 2.49
C CYS A 93 12.76 6.60 3.87
N VAL A 94 13.71 6.50 4.80
CA VAL A 94 13.60 7.14 6.12
C VAL A 94 13.53 8.66 5.94
N GLU A 95 14.46 9.25 5.21
CA GLU A 95 14.52 10.70 4.94
C GLU A 95 13.22 11.23 4.29
N LEU A 96 12.63 10.46 3.36
CA LEU A 96 11.36 10.81 2.72
C LEU A 96 10.21 10.89 3.73
N VAL A 97 10.10 9.90 4.61
CA VAL A 97 9.03 9.81 5.62
C VAL A 97 9.21 10.84 6.72
N THR A 98 10.43 11.04 7.21
CA THR A 98 10.69 11.89 8.39
C THR A 98 10.81 13.36 8.06
N GLU A 99 11.26 13.71 6.84
CA GLU A 99 11.63 15.09 6.51
C GLU A 99 11.02 15.59 5.21
N ARG A 100 11.31 14.93 4.07
CA ARG A 100 11.00 15.53 2.76
C ARG A 100 9.51 15.62 2.47
N ILE A 101 8.76 14.54 2.69
CA ILE A 101 7.30 14.52 2.46
C ILE A 101 6.61 15.46 3.46
N PRO A 102 6.88 15.40 4.78
CA PRO A 102 6.30 16.34 5.73
C PRO A 102 6.59 17.80 5.39
N ARG A 103 7.84 18.13 5.04
CA ARG A 103 8.24 19.49 4.71
C ARG A 103 7.57 20.02 3.44
N ARG A 104 7.42 19.17 2.42
CA ARG A 104 6.89 19.59 1.11
C ARG A 104 5.37 19.63 1.08
N PHE A 105 4.70 18.67 1.70
CA PHE A 105 3.24 18.50 1.61
C PHE A 105 2.49 18.84 2.89
N GLY A 106 3.19 19.10 4.00
CA GLY A 106 2.56 19.35 5.30
C GLY A 106 1.88 18.11 5.90
N ILE A 107 2.26 16.91 5.46
CA ILE A 107 1.67 15.63 5.89
C ILE A 107 2.46 15.11 7.09
N ALA A 108 1.77 14.76 8.18
CA ALA A 108 2.45 14.21 9.34
C ALA A 108 3.04 12.82 9.02
N PRO A 109 4.22 12.45 9.55
CA PRO A 109 4.82 11.14 9.30
C PRO A 109 3.89 9.95 9.60
N GLU A 110 2.99 10.10 10.56
CA GLU A 110 1.99 9.11 10.96
C GLU A 110 0.93 8.85 9.88
N GLU A 111 0.76 9.76 8.93
CA GLU A 111 -0.18 9.63 7.81
C GLU A 111 0.51 9.04 6.57
N ILE A 112 1.82 8.85 6.60
CA ILE A 112 2.60 8.28 5.51
C ILE A 112 2.61 6.75 5.63
N GLN A 113 2.34 6.08 4.52
CA GLN A 113 2.44 4.63 4.40
C GLN A 113 3.61 4.25 3.49
N VAL A 114 4.52 3.45 4.01
CA VAL A 114 5.60 2.83 3.24
C VAL A 114 5.15 1.45 2.77
N LEU A 115 5.31 1.17 1.48
CA LEU A 115 5.03 -0.13 0.88
C LEU A 115 6.34 -0.72 0.35
N ALA A 116 6.62 -1.98 0.72
CA ALA A 116 7.77 -2.72 0.25
C ALA A 116 7.31 -4.05 -0.36
N PRO A 117 7.82 -4.44 -1.54
CA PRO A 117 7.40 -5.66 -2.22
C PRO A 117 7.88 -6.94 -1.51
N MET A 118 8.89 -6.82 -0.63
CA MET A 118 9.52 -7.95 0.04
C MET A 118 9.53 -7.76 1.56
N HIS A 119 9.39 -8.87 2.31
CA HIS A 119 9.51 -8.83 3.77
C HIS A 119 10.96 -8.74 4.26
N ARG A 120 11.90 -9.32 3.52
CA ARG A 120 13.33 -9.44 3.89
C ARG A 120 14.21 -8.57 3.00
N GLY A 121 15.47 -8.40 3.39
CA GLY A 121 16.45 -7.55 2.72
C GLY A 121 16.52 -6.16 3.33
N VAL A 122 17.50 -5.37 2.88
CA VAL A 122 17.80 -4.03 3.42
C VAL A 122 16.64 -3.05 3.19
N VAL A 123 15.93 -3.19 2.08
CA VAL A 123 14.69 -2.44 1.74
C VAL A 123 13.41 -3.26 2.01
N GLY A 124 13.52 -4.34 2.79
CA GLY A 124 12.39 -5.17 3.17
C GLY A 124 11.59 -4.57 4.34
N VAL A 125 10.33 -5.00 4.47
CA VAL A 125 9.42 -4.52 5.53
C VAL A 125 10.05 -4.57 6.93
N ALA A 126 10.77 -5.65 7.27
CA ALA A 126 11.39 -5.78 8.59
C ALA A 126 12.47 -4.71 8.85
N ALA A 127 13.42 -4.56 7.91
CA ALA A 127 14.53 -3.61 8.05
C ALA A 127 14.04 -2.15 8.03
N LEU A 128 13.07 -1.84 7.16
CA LEU A 128 12.46 -0.51 7.08
C LEU A 128 11.67 -0.17 8.36
N ASN A 129 10.93 -1.12 8.93
CA ASN A 129 10.22 -0.89 10.20
C ASN A 129 11.20 -0.57 11.33
N ASP A 130 12.32 -1.30 11.43
CA ASP A 130 13.33 -1.04 12.47
C ASP A 130 14.00 0.33 12.28
N ALA A 131 14.33 0.69 11.03
CA ALA A 131 14.93 1.99 10.72
C ALA A 131 13.96 3.15 10.98
N LEU A 132 12.70 3.03 10.55
CA LEU A 132 11.66 4.03 10.76
C LEU A 132 11.28 4.16 12.24
N GLN A 133 11.20 3.05 13.00
CA GLN A 133 10.94 3.10 14.43
C GLN A 133 12.05 3.86 15.17
N LYS A 134 13.33 3.64 14.83
CA LYS A 134 14.46 4.38 15.41
C LYS A 134 14.38 5.88 15.11
N ALA A 135 13.93 6.26 13.91
CA ALA A 135 13.85 7.65 13.50
C ALA A 135 12.62 8.38 14.07
N LEU A 136 11.44 7.73 14.03
CA LEU A 136 10.16 8.33 14.41
C LEU A 136 9.82 8.16 15.89
N ASN A 137 10.26 7.06 16.51
CA ASN A 137 9.97 6.75 17.90
C ASN A 137 11.24 6.25 18.63
N PRO A 138 12.31 7.05 18.75
CA PRO A 138 13.59 6.58 19.32
C PRO A 138 13.46 6.06 20.76
N PRO A 139 14.39 5.21 21.23
CA PRO A 139 14.44 4.80 22.63
C PRO A 139 14.65 6.02 23.55
N ALA A 140 13.93 6.06 24.66
CA ALA A 140 14.01 7.13 25.64
C ALA A 140 13.77 6.56 27.05
N ALA A 141 14.43 7.12 28.06
CA ALA A 141 14.35 6.62 29.45
C ALA A 141 12.91 6.62 30.02
N ASN A 142 12.06 7.51 29.54
CA ASN A 142 10.66 7.64 29.94
C ASN A 142 9.67 6.87 29.03
N ARG A 143 10.18 6.01 28.14
CA ARG A 143 9.36 5.30 27.16
C ARG A 143 9.56 3.80 27.31
N ALA A 144 8.53 3.14 27.82
CA ALA A 144 8.56 1.69 27.98
C ALA A 144 8.74 1.00 26.61
N GLU A 145 9.62 0.01 26.59
CA GLU A 145 9.83 -0.86 25.45
C GLU A 145 10.03 -2.30 25.91
N ARG A 146 9.71 -3.24 25.01
CA ARG A 146 9.80 -4.68 25.27
C ARG A 146 10.29 -5.41 24.04
N SER A 147 11.27 -6.27 24.22
CA SER A 147 11.70 -7.22 23.19
C SER A 147 10.81 -8.46 23.22
N ILE A 148 10.23 -8.82 22.07
CA ILE A 148 9.46 -10.06 21.88
C ILE A 148 9.99 -10.72 20.60
N GLY A 149 10.67 -11.86 20.77
CA GLY A 149 11.41 -12.50 19.69
C GLY A 149 12.51 -11.58 19.16
N ASN A 150 12.48 -11.28 17.86
CA ASN A 150 13.47 -10.41 17.20
C ASN A 150 12.97 -8.97 16.99
N ARG A 151 11.88 -8.56 17.66
CA ARG A 151 11.28 -7.24 17.50
C ARG A 151 11.21 -6.52 18.83
N ILE A 152 11.48 -5.22 18.80
CA ILE A 152 11.25 -4.31 19.91
C ILE A 152 9.92 -3.63 19.68
N TYR A 153 9.03 -3.70 20.67
CA TYR A 153 7.79 -2.96 20.72
C TYR A 153 7.95 -1.84 21.73
N ARG A 154 7.53 -0.63 21.37
CA ARG A 154 7.70 0.57 22.19
C ARG A 154 6.38 1.32 22.29
N VAL A 155 6.12 1.91 23.44
CA VAL A 155 4.97 2.82 23.60
C VAL A 155 5.06 3.92 22.54
N GLY A 156 3.96 4.16 21.84
CA GLY A 156 3.87 5.06 20.69
C GLY A 156 3.95 4.37 19.33
N ASP A 157 4.42 3.12 19.24
CA ASP A 157 4.51 2.42 17.96
C ASP A 157 3.14 2.17 17.34
N ARG A 158 3.10 2.30 16.01
CA ARG A 158 1.96 1.88 15.19
C ARG A 158 2.07 0.37 14.93
N VAL A 159 0.99 -0.35 15.18
CA VAL A 159 0.91 -1.80 15.01
C VAL A 159 -0.23 -2.17 14.09
N MET A 160 -0.13 -3.33 13.46
CA MET A 160 -1.18 -3.89 12.60
C MET A 160 -1.53 -5.29 13.10
N GLN A 161 -2.82 -5.60 13.12
CA GLN A 161 -3.31 -6.92 13.42
C GLN A 161 -3.07 -7.84 12.21
N VAL A 162 -2.43 -8.99 12.43
CA VAL A 162 -2.03 -9.92 11.33
C VAL A 162 -2.96 -11.13 11.17
N ARG A 163 -3.90 -11.32 12.11
CA ARG A 163 -4.88 -12.41 12.14
C ARG A 163 -6.15 -11.95 12.82
N ASN A 164 -7.31 -12.37 12.33
CA ASN A 164 -8.58 -12.02 12.96
C ASN A 164 -8.64 -12.53 14.41
N ASN A 165 -9.17 -11.72 15.31
CA ASN A 165 -9.50 -12.09 16.67
C ASN A 165 -10.93 -11.61 16.96
N TYR A 166 -11.88 -12.54 16.88
CA TYR A 166 -13.30 -12.26 17.02
C TYR A 166 -13.71 -11.91 18.46
N ASP A 167 -13.01 -12.47 19.47
CA ASP A 167 -13.27 -12.14 20.87
C ASP A 167 -13.00 -10.66 21.17
N LYS A 168 -12.05 -10.07 20.44
CA LYS A 168 -11.64 -8.66 20.56
C LYS A 168 -12.22 -7.77 19.47
N ASP A 169 -13.02 -8.32 18.57
CA ASP A 169 -13.57 -7.63 17.39
C ASP A 169 -12.51 -6.85 16.58
N VAL A 170 -11.36 -7.49 16.34
CA VAL A 170 -10.28 -6.95 15.50
C VAL A 170 -9.94 -7.89 14.35
N TYR A 171 -9.69 -7.32 13.18
CA TYR A 171 -9.53 -8.03 11.92
C TYR A 171 -8.12 -7.84 11.35
N ASN A 172 -7.69 -8.76 10.49
CA ASN A 172 -6.41 -8.67 9.80
C ASN A 172 -6.35 -7.39 8.95
N GLY A 173 -5.33 -6.58 9.17
CA GLY A 173 -5.16 -5.26 8.55
C GLY A 173 -5.54 -4.09 9.45
N ASP A 174 -6.24 -4.32 10.56
CA ASP A 174 -6.60 -3.25 11.49
C ASP A 174 -5.35 -2.61 12.11
N MET A 175 -5.35 -1.29 12.16
CA MET A 175 -4.25 -0.48 12.66
C MET A 175 -4.51 -0.03 14.10
N GLY A 176 -3.47 -0.03 14.92
CA GLY A 176 -3.52 0.45 16.29
C GLY A 176 -2.24 1.14 16.71
N ARG A 177 -2.21 1.63 17.95
CA ARG A 177 -1.04 2.23 18.59
C ARG A 177 -0.82 1.66 19.97
N ILE A 178 0.43 1.38 20.33
CA ILE A 178 0.79 0.93 21.67
C ILE A 178 0.70 2.11 22.63
N THR A 179 -0.25 2.08 23.56
CA THR A 179 -0.44 3.14 24.57
C THR A 179 0.27 2.83 25.89
N ALA A 180 0.43 1.54 26.21
CA ALA A 180 1.13 1.07 27.39
C ALA A 180 1.72 -0.32 27.14
N LEU A 181 2.76 -0.66 27.90
CA LEU A 181 3.34 -2.00 27.95
C LEU A 181 3.42 -2.41 29.43
N ASP A 182 2.96 -3.62 29.74
CA ASP A 182 3.14 -4.18 31.07
C ASP A 182 4.63 -4.52 31.29
N PRO A 183 5.29 -3.96 32.31
CA PRO A 183 6.68 -4.22 32.60
C PRO A 183 6.97 -5.64 33.17
N ILE A 184 5.94 -6.40 33.59
CA ILE A 184 6.15 -7.68 34.28
C ILE A 184 5.89 -8.87 33.34
N MET A 185 6.86 -9.79 33.28
CA MET A 185 6.68 -11.11 32.68
C MET A 185 5.83 -11.97 33.63
N HIS A 186 4.57 -12.23 33.30
CA HIS A 186 3.93 -13.45 33.79
C HIS A 186 4.54 -14.62 33.01
N GLN A 187 5.42 -15.37 33.68
CA GLN A 187 5.88 -16.70 33.26
C GLN A 187 4.73 -17.71 33.29
#